data_AF-A0A7J9ZWB8-F1
#
_entry.id   AF-A0A7J9ZWB8-F1
#
_cell.length_a   1.000
_cell.length_b   1.000
_cell.length_c   1.000
_cell.angle_alpha   90.00
_cell.angle_beta   90.00
_cell.angle_gamma   90.00
#
_symmetry.space_group_name_H-M   'P 1'
#
loop_
_entity.id
_entity.type
_entity.pdbx_description
1 polymer ?
#
loop_
_entity_poly.entity_id
_entity_poly.type
_entity_poly.pdbx_seq_one_letter_code
_entity_poly.pdbx_strand_id
1 'polypeptide(L)'
;MQRPTIRVAGVCSVGLGLVSGVAIVLTPTTVRSSPVWVVWAALAITLTTTAGAVFAYGLGRWAELTALRPVRARDVVLPLAGLLAAGVLAALVSIVVTAMAHQAKADWSAVRGWALTLLAGLGTMPAIATMYGIRQAAGDTSAVSAKGEQVAALVASRGLLQRLLAAVGSLVALATLALGAAFAVRQSLPTPSPGPQPAPQTVLIFGGAGSMLVALAYGPAATALRNRGRRLCDELFPVHEADEAEAILRIAEDRNKLEQLLGVDRTVVTDLQTGLTILGPLVASAAASLLPP
;
A
#
# COMPACT_ATOMS: atom_id res chain seq x y z
N MET A 1 25.69 -5.55 6.19
CA MET A 1 25.87 -6.36 4.96
C MET A 1 24.52 -6.93 4.54
N GLN A 2 23.92 -6.43 3.44
CA GLN A 2 22.70 -7.03 2.88
C GLN A 2 23.03 -8.38 2.26
N ARG A 3 22.25 -9.42 2.57
CA ARG A 3 22.43 -10.76 1.99
C ARG A 3 22.26 -10.68 0.46
N PRO A 4 23.19 -11.22 -0.35
CA PRO A 4 23.14 -11.14 -1.81
C PRO A 4 21.85 -11.74 -2.40
N THR A 5 21.22 -12.68 -1.68
CA THR A 5 19.96 -13.33 -2.06
C THR A 5 18.78 -12.36 -2.22
N ILE A 6 18.69 -11.32 -1.40
CA ILE A 6 17.58 -10.35 -1.44
C ILE A 6 17.69 -9.45 -2.68
N ARG A 7 18.91 -9.09 -3.08
CA ARG A 7 19.14 -8.25 -4.27
C ARG A 7 18.75 -8.99 -5.55
N VAL A 8 19.12 -10.27 -5.65
CA VAL A 8 18.75 -11.11 -6.80
C VAL A 8 17.24 -11.29 -6.87
N ALA A 9 16.59 -11.62 -5.75
CA ALA A 9 15.14 -11.77 -5.69
C ALA A 9 14.40 -10.49 -6.14
N GLY A 10 14.93 -9.31 -5.76
CA GLY A 10 14.34 -8.04 -6.13
C GLY A 10 14.46 -7.69 -7.62
N VAL A 11 15.61 -7.96 -8.23
CA VAL A 11 15.77 -7.77 -9.69
C VAL A 11 14.86 -8.72 -10.46
N CYS A 12 14.76 -9.99 -10.01
CA CYS A 12 13.87 -10.97 -10.61
C CYS A 12 12.39 -10.57 -10.52
N SER A 13 11.92 -10.05 -9.37
CA SER A 13 10.51 -9.65 -9.23
C SER A 13 10.15 -8.44 -10.09
N VAL A 14 11.04 -7.46 -10.23
CA VAL A 14 10.85 -6.32 -11.13
C VAL A 14 10.82 -6.78 -12.59
N GLY A 15 11.77 -7.64 -12.98
CA GLY A 15 11.81 -8.22 -14.33
C GLY A 15 10.56 -9.03 -14.65
N LEU A 16 10.09 -9.87 -13.73
CA LEU A 16 8.85 -10.64 -13.89
C LEU A 16 7.62 -9.72 -14.02
N GLY A 17 7.57 -8.63 -13.24
CA GLY A 17 6.53 -7.61 -13.35
C GLY A 17 6.49 -6.98 -14.74
N LEU A 18 7.65 -6.53 -15.25
CA LEU A 18 7.79 -5.95 -16.58
C LEU A 18 7.37 -6.94 -17.68
N VAL A 19 7.90 -8.16 -17.65
CA VAL A 19 7.59 -9.21 -18.62
C VAL A 19 6.09 -9.53 -18.61
N SER A 20 5.48 -9.62 -17.42
CA SER A 20 4.04 -9.86 -17.27
C SER A 20 3.23 -8.71 -17.85
N GLY A 21 3.60 -7.45 -17.58
CA GLY A 21 2.95 -6.28 -18.14
C GLY A 21 3.02 -6.23 -19.66
N VAL A 22 4.20 -6.49 -20.24
CA VAL A 22 4.39 -6.56 -21.69
C VAL A 22 3.57 -7.70 -22.30
N ALA A 23 3.58 -8.89 -21.70
CA ALA A 23 2.78 -10.02 -22.16
C ALA A 23 1.26 -9.71 -22.12
N ILE A 24 0.79 -9.05 -21.06
CA ILE A 24 -0.60 -8.59 -20.93
C ILE A 24 -0.94 -7.57 -22.02
N VAL A 25 -0.04 -6.64 -22.35
CA VAL A 25 -0.29 -5.61 -23.38
C VAL A 25 -0.22 -6.17 -24.80
N LEU A 26 0.71 -7.08 -25.08
CA LEU A 26 0.94 -7.64 -26.42
C LEU A 26 -0.14 -8.64 -26.85
N THR A 27 -0.94 -9.17 -25.93
CA THR A 27 -2.03 -10.10 -26.28
C THR A 27 -2.94 -9.49 -27.36
N PRO A 28 -3.26 -10.21 -28.45
CA PRO A 28 -4.04 -9.67 -29.56
C PRO A 28 -5.41 -9.16 -29.11
N THR A 29 -5.76 -7.92 -29.47
CA THR A 29 -7.08 -7.34 -29.20
C THR A 29 -7.52 -6.37 -30.27
N THR A 30 -8.81 -6.35 -30.56
CA THR A 30 -9.49 -5.40 -31.47
C THR A 30 -9.39 -3.95 -31.02
N VAL A 31 -8.97 -3.72 -29.77
CA VAL A 31 -8.96 -2.42 -29.10
C VAL A 31 -7.66 -1.62 -29.31
N ARG A 32 -6.68 -2.19 -30.04
CA ARG A 32 -5.37 -1.56 -30.28
C ARG A 32 -5.46 -0.30 -31.17
N SER A 33 -6.55 -0.11 -31.89
CA SER A 33 -6.77 1.07 -32.76
C SER A 33 -7.17 2.34 -32.01
N SER A 34 -7.53 2.26 -30.72
CA SER A 34 -7.89 3.44 -29.93
C SER A 34 -6.65 4.22 -29.49
N PRO A 35 -6.62 5.56 -29.61
CA PRO A 35 -5.49 6.36 -29.12
C PRO A 35 -5.27 6.23 -27.60
N VAL A 36 -6.35 5.94 -26.85
CA VAL A 36 -6.31 5.75 -25.39
C VAL A 36 -5.64 4.41 -25.01
N TRP A 37 -5.49 3.48 -25.97
CA TRP A 37 -4.82 2.19 -25.74
C TRP A 37 -3.36 2.37 -25.30
N VAL A 38 -2.66 3.35 -25.87
CA VAL A 38 -1.24 3.61 -25.53
C VAL A 38 -1.11 4.02 -24.07
N VAL A 39 -2.02 4.88 -23.59
CA VAL A 39 -2.07 5.33 -22.20
C VAL A 39 -2.33 4.14 -21.27
N TRP A 40 -3.33 3.31 -21.59
CA TRP A 40 -3.63 2.12 -20.81
C TRP A 40 -2.44 1.13 -20.78
N ALA A 41 -1.80 0.89 -21.92
CA ALA A 41 -0.66 -0.01 -22.03
C ALA A 41 0.53 0.47 -21.19
N ALA A 42 0.84 1.75 -21.24
CA ALA A 42 1.88 2.37 -20.42
C ALA A 42 1.56 2.23 -18.92
N LEU A 43 0.30 2.47 -18.52
CA LEU A 43 -0.14 2.30 -17.13
C LEU A 43 -0.09 0.84 -16.67
N ALA A 44 -0.48 -0.12 -17.50
CA ALA A 44 -0.43 -1.54 -17.17
C ALA A 44 1.01 -2.03 -16.96
N ILE A 45 1.94 -1.63 -17.84
CA ILE A 45 3.37 -1.95 -17.71
C ILE A 45 3.96 -1.27 -16.46
N THR A 46 3.64 0.00 -16.23
CA THR A 46 4.11 0.74 -15.06
C THR A 46 3.59 0.12 -13.77
N LEU A 47 2.31 -0.23 -13.72
CA LEU A 47 1.68 -0.88 -12.57
C LEU A 47 2.36 -2.22 -12.23
N THR A 48 2.53 -3.10 -13.22
CA THR A 48 3.10 -4.44 -13.00
C THR A 48 4.59 -4.38 -12.63
N THR A 49 5.35 -3.47 -13.25
CA THR A 49 6.75 -3.20 -12.89
C THR A 49 6.86 -2.63 -11.48
N THR A 50 5.99 -1.67 -11.13
CA THR A 50 5.93 -1.08 -9.79
C THR A 50 5.51 -2.12 -8.75
N ALA A 51 4.57 -3.02 -9.07
CA ALA A 51 4.20 -4.13 -8.21
C ALA A 51 5.39 -5.06 -7.90
N GLY A 52 6.19 -5.40 -8.91
CA GLY A 52 7.43 -6.15 -8.73
C GLY A 52 8.46 -5.41 -7.85
N ALA A 53 8.55 -4.08 -7.98
CA ALA A 53 9.44 -3.24 -7.18
C ALA A 53 8.97 -3.12 -5.72
N VAL A 54 7.67 -2.93 -5.48
CA VAL A 54 7.05 -2.88 -4.15
C VAL A 54 7.19 -4.23 -3.44
N PHE A 55 7.06 -5.33 -4.17
CA PHE A 55 7.30 -6.67 -3.65
C PHE A 55 8.75 -6.83 -3.14
N ALA A 56 9.73 -6.51 -3.98
CA ALA A 56 11.15 -6.54 -3.62
C ALA A 56 11.44 -5.64 -2.41
N TYR A 57 10.87 -4.43 -2.43
CA TYR A 57 11.02 -3.45 -1.38
C TYR A 57 10.47 -3.99 -0.06
N GLY A 58 9.26 -4.53 -0.04
CA GLY A 58 8.64 -5.11 1.14
C GLY A 58 9.44 -6.28 1.72
N LEU A 59 10.00 -7.17 0.87
CA LEU A 59 10.89 -8.24 1.34
C LEU A 59 12.16 -7.70 1.99
N GLY A 60 12.78 -6.67 1.40
CA GLY A 60 13.94 -6.01 1.98
C GLY A 60 13.63 -5.39 3.35
N ARG A 61 12.48 -4.73 3.47
CA ARG A 61 12.02 -4.12 4.74
C ARG A 61 11.64 -5.16 5.78
N TRP A 62 11.12 -6.31 5.37
CA TRP A 62 10.89 -7.44 6.27
C TRP A 62 12.19 -7.96 6.86
N ALA A 63 13.22 -8.14 6.03
CA ALA A 63 14.53 -8.55 6.51
C ALA A 63 15.13 -7.55 7.52
N GLU A 64 15.02 -6.25 7.23
CA GLU A 64 15.43 -5.19 8.17
C GLU A 64 14.65 -5.25 9.48
N LEU A 65 13.33 -5.44 9.44
CA LEU A 65 12.50 -5.59 10.62
C LEU A 65 12.91 -6.80 11.45
N THR A 66 13.12 -7.96 10.82
CA THR A 66 13.54 -9.18 11.52
C THR A 66 14.94 -9.08 12.13
N ALA A 67 15.80 -8.23 11.57
CA ALA A 67 17.11 -7.94 12.14
C ALA A 67 17.04 -7.03 13.36
N LEU A 68 16.05 -6.12 13.40
CA LEU A 68 15.79 -5.25 14.57
C LEU A 68 15.09 -6.01 15.70
N ARG A 69 14.08 -6.82 15.37
CA ARG A 69 13.39 -7.68 16.32
C ARG A 69 12.97 -9.00 15.68
N PRO A 70 13.24 -10.14 16.32
CA PRO A 70 12.79 -11.43 15.81
C PRO A 70 11.27 -11.54 15.92
N VAL A 71 10.57 -11.25 14.83
CA VAL A 71 9.12 -11.48 14.73
C VAL A 71 8.88 -12.91 14.26
N ARG A 72 8.02 -13.65 14.98
CA ARG A 72 7.61 -14.99 14.58
C ARG A 72 6.74 -14.91 13.33
N ALA A 73 7.24 -15.43 12.21
CA ALA A 73 6.53 -15.39 10.92
C ALA A 73 5.11 -15.98 11.01
N ARG A 74 4.91 -17.00 11.85
CA ARG A 74 3.61 -17.67 12.04
C ARG A 74 2.51 -16.71 12.50
N ASP A 75 2.85 -15.74 13.35
CA ASP A 75 1.89 -14.80 13.91
C ASP A 75 1.49 -13.74 12.89
N VAL A 76 2.29 -13.54 11.84
CA VAL A 76 2.01 -12.62 10.72
C VAL A 76 1.29 -13.33 9.56
N VAL A 77 1.57 -14.62 9.35
CA VAL A 77 0.96 -15.40 8.25
C VAL A 77 -0.55 -15.53 8.40
N LEU A 78 -1.07 -15.74 9.60
CA LEU A 78 -2.52 -15.88 9.86
C LEU A 78 -3.33 -14.62 9.48
N PRO A 79 -3.00 -13.41 9.99
CA PRO A 79 -3.73 -12.20 9.58
C PRO A 79 -3.47 -11.84 8.11
N LEU A 80 -2.28 -12.12 7.58
CA LEU A 80 -1.98 -11.94 6.15
C LEU A 80 -2.84 -12.85 5.28
N ALA A 81 -3.01 -14.11 5.67
CA ALA A 81 -3.88 -15.07 4.98
C ALA A 81 -5.35 -14.63 5.04
N GLY A 82 -5.80 -14.07 6.18
CA GLY A 82 -7.14 -13.48 6.29
C GLY A 82 -7.35 -12.28 5.35
N LEU A 83 -6.36 -11.39 5.26
CA LEU A 83 -6.38 -10.25 4.33
C LEU A 83 -6.33 -10.67 2.87
N LEU A 84 -5.52 -11.68 2.55
CA LEU A 84 -5.49 -12.32 1.24
C LEU A 84 -6.83 -12.95 0.91
N ALA A 85 -7.41 -13.72 1.83
CA ALA A 85 -8.70 -14.34 1.64
C ALA A 85 -9.79 -13.29 1.44
N ALA A 86 -9.77 -12.19 2.20
CA ALA A 86 -10.71 -11.07 2.02
C ALA A 86 -10.51 -10.36 0.68
N GLY A 87 -9.26 -10.14 0.25
CA GLY A 87 -8.94 -9.54 -1.05
C GLY A 87 -9.35 -10.44 -2.22
N VAL A 88 -9.09 -11.75 -2.12
CA VAL A 88 -9.54 -12.76 -3.07
C VAL A 88 -11.06 -12.88 -3.06
N LEU A 89 -11.71 -12.80 -1.91
CA LEU A 89 -13.17 -12.81 -1.82
C LEU A 89 -13.76 -11.55 -2.45
N ALA A 90 -13.22 -10.36 -2.18
CA ALA A 90 -13.65 -9.12 -2.82
C ALA A 90 -13.46 -9.18 -4.35
N ALA A 91 -12.33 -9.75 -4.79
CA ALA A 91 -12.09 -10.07 -6.19
C ALA A 91 -13.17 -11.02 -6.74
N LEU A 92 -13.39 -12.17 -6.12
CA LEU A 92 -14.41 -13.15 -6.53
C LEU A 92 -15.82 -12.57 -6.54
N VAL A 93 -16.19 -11.74 -5.56
CA VAL A 93 -17.48 -11.04 -5.51
C VAL A 93 -17.59 -10.08 -6.68
N SER A 94 -16.55 -9.30 -6.97
CA SER A 94 -16.55 -8.45 -8.17
C SER A 94 -16.60 -9.28 -9.47
N ILE A 95 -15.99 -10.46 -9.53
CA ILE A 95 -16.15 -11.41 -10.66
C ILE A 95 -17.61 -11.84 -10.78
N VAL A 96 -18.23 -12.28 -9.69
CA VAL A 96 -19.62 -12.75 -9.69
C VAL A 96 -20.58 -11.63 -10.07
N VAL A 97 -20.40 -10.41 -9.52
CA VAL A 97 -21.22 -9.25 -9.87
C VAL A 97 -21.06 -8.88 -11.35
N THR A 98 -19.84 -8.87 -11.88
CA THR A 98 -19.60 -8.57 -13.30
C THR A 98 -20.08 -9.68 -14.22
N ALA A 99 -19.94 -10.95 -13.84
CA ALA A 99 -20.41 -12.11 -14.60
C ALA A 99 -21.93 -12.26 -14.57
N MET A 100 -22.58 -11.99 -13.43
CA MET A 100 -24.04 -11.99 -13.31
C MET A 100 -24.66 -10.82 -14.09
N ALA A 101 -23.99 -9.66 -14.12
CA ALA A 101 -24.37 -8.53 -14.97
C ALA A 101 -24.09 -8.76 -16.46
N HIS A 102 -23.29 -9.78 -16.82
CA HIS A 102 -22.91 -10.14 -18.19
C HIS A 102 -23.18 -11.63 -18.44
N GLN A 103 -24.44 -12.06 -18.45
CA GLN A 103 -24.83 -13.41 -18.91
C GLN A 103 -24.52 -13.67 -20.40
N ALA A 104 -23.86 -12.76 -21.12
CA ALA A 104 -23.50 -12.92 -22.52
C ALA A 104 -22.00 -12.69 -22.73
N LYS A 105 -21.27 -13.78 -22.99
CA LYS A 105 -19.88 -13.86 -23.48
C LYS A 105 -18.83 -13.20 -22.57
N ALA A 106 -18.03 -14.03 -21.92
CA ALA A 106 -16.86 -13.60 -21.14
C ALA A 106 -15.88 -12.84 -22.04
N ASP A 107 -16.03 -11.52 -22.09
CA ASP A 107 -15.14 -10.63 -22.82
C ASP A 107 -13.74 -10.73 -22.20
N TRP A 108 -12.76 -11.12 -23.02
CA TRP A 108 -11.34 -11.27 -22.66
C TRP A 108 -10.71 -10.02 -22.00
N SER A 109 -11.34 -8.85 -22.19
CA SER A 109 -10.98 -7.60 -21.51
C SER A 109 -11.17 -7.65 -19.99
N ALA A 110 -12.17 -8.40 -19.49
CA ALA A 110 -12.37 -8.62 -18.07
C ALA A 110 -11.19 -9.38 -17.44
N VAL A 111 -10.72 -10.44 -18.12
CA VAL A 111 -9.59 -11.28 -17.65
C VAL A 111 -8.31 -10.45 -17.47
N ARG A 112 -8.06 -9.45 -18.34
CA ARG A 112 -6.90 -8.55 -18.21
C ARG A 112 -6.97 -7.65 -16.98
N GLY A 113 -8.13 -7.04 -16.72
CA GLY A 113 -8.35 -6.24 -15.51
C GLY A 113 -8.13 -7.06 -14.23
N TRP A 114 -8.61 -8.31 -14.25
CA TRP A 114 -8.37 -9.28 -13.18
C TRP A 114 -6.89 -9.61 -12.99
N ALA A 115 -6.16 -9.92 -14.07
CA ALA A 115 -4.74 -10.20 -14.00
C ALA A 115 -3.95 -9.02 -13.41
N LEU A 116 -4.23 -7.79 -13.84
CA LEU A 116 -3.57 -6.59 -13.30
C LEU A 116 -3.87 -6.40 -11.81
N THR A 117 -5.10 -6.66 -11.38
CA THR A 117 -5.51 -6.56 -9.97
C THR A 117 -4.83 -7.62 -9.11
N LEU A 118 -4.74 -8.85 -9.60
CA LEU A 118 -4.04 -9.94 -8.91
C LEU A 118 -2.54 -9.67 -8.79
N LEU A 119 -1.88 -9.20 -9.87
CA LEU A 119 -0.47 -8.81 -9.82
C LEU A 119 -0.23 -7.65 -8.85
N ALA A 120 -1.09 -6.63 -8.87
CA ALA A 120 -1.03 -5.52 -7.92
C ALA A 120 -1.19 -6.00 -6.47
N GLY A 121 -2.17 -6.88 -6.22
CA GLY A 121 -2.41 -7.49 -4.91
C GLY A 121 -1.21 -8.31 -4.42
N LEU A 122 -0.65 -9.17 -5.27
CA LEU A 122 0.54 -9.96 -4.95
C LEU A 122 1.74 -9.07 -4.65
N GLY A 123 1.91 -7.96 -5.40
CA GLY A 123 2.99 -7.01 -5.19
C GLY A 123 2.99 -6.33 -3.82
N THR A 124 1.80 -6.08 -3.26
CA THR A 124 1.65 -5.42 -1.95
C THR A 124 1.79 -6.38 -0.76
N MET A 125 1.80 -7.71 -0.99
CA MET A 125 1.81 -8.70 0.09
C MET A 125 2.98 -8.56 1.07
N PRO A 126 4.25 -8.47 0.63
CA PRO A 126 5.36 -8.32 1.56
C PRO A 126 5.28 -7.00 2.34
N ALA A 127 4.77 -5.94 1.73
CA ALA A 127 4.59 -4.65 2.39
C ALA A 127 3.52 -4.73 3.49
N ILE A 128 2.38 -5.36 3.22
CA ILE A 128 1.35 -5.59 4.25
C ILE A 128 1.89 -6.46 5.38
N ALA A 129 2.62 -7.54 5.05
CA ALA A 129 3.26 -8.40 6.04
C ALA A 129 4.20 -7.59 6.96
N THR A 130 5.01 -6.69 6.40
CA THR A 130 5.86 -5.79 7.20
C THR A 130 5.09 -4.87 8.14
N MET A 131 3.94 -4.34 7.72
CA MET A 131 3.11 -3.49 8.59
C MET A 131 2.56 -4.29 9.79
N TYR A 132 2.12 -5.54 9.57
CA TYR A 132 1.71 -6.43 10.65
C TYR A 132 2.87 -6.83 11.56
N GLY A 133 4.05 -7.08 11.00
CA GLY A 133 5.25 -7.34 11.78
C GLY A 133 5.61 -6.16 12.68
N ILE A 134 5.51 -4.93 12.18
CA ILE A 134 5.72 -3.71 12.98
C ILE A 134 4.72 -3.62 14.13
N ARG A 135 3.44 -3.94 13.87
CA ARG A 135 2.40 -3.97 14.92
C ARG A 135 2.75 -4.94 16.04
N GLN A 136 3.19 -6.15 15.71
CA GLN A 136 3.58 -7.15 16.71
C GLN A 136 4.86 -6.76 17.43
N ALA A 137 5.86 -6.28 16.69
CA ALA A 137 7.10 -5.78 17.25
C ALA A 137 6.87 -4.62 18.23
N ALA A 138 5.85 -3.78 18.02
CA ALA A 138 5.47 -2.72 18.94
C ALA A 138 4.72 -3.21 20.19
N GLY A 139 4.05 -4.37 20.09
CA GLY A 139 3.29 -5.00 21.19
C GLY A 139 4.14 -5.84 22.15
N ASP A 140 5.26 -6.40 21.68
CA ASP A 140 6.16 -7.20 22.52
C ASP A 140 6.98 -6.32 23.47
N THR A 141 6.69 -6.40 24.77
CA THR A 141 7.42 -5.69 25.83
C THR A 141 8.61 -6.48 26.36
N SER A 142 8.80 -7.72 25.90
CA SER A 142 9.46 -8.78 26.68
C SER A 142 10.97 -8.93 26.51
N ALA A 143 11.74 -7.88 26.25
CA ALA A 143 13.20 -8.01 26.27
C ALA A 143 13.89 -6.80 26.89
N VAL A 144 14.76 -7.11 27.85
CA VAL A 144 15.73 -6.28 28.57
C VAL A 144 16.65 -5.58 27.56
N SER A 145 16.13 -4.54 26.91
CA SER A 145 16.84 -3.73 25.93
C SER A 145 16.85 -2.30 26.45
N ALA A 146 18.00 -1.63 26.37
CA ALA A 146 18.19 -0.29 26.91
C ALA A 146 17.13 0.67 26.35
N LYS A 147 16.60 1.59 27.16
CA LYS A 147 15.54 2.52 26.75
C LYS A 147 15.87 3.28 25.46
N GLY A 148 17.15 3.66 25.27
CA GLY A 148 17.63 4.29 24.04
C GLY A 148 17.52 3.41 22.79
N GLU A 149 17.76 2.10 22.90
CA GLU A 149 17.60 1.14 21.81
C GLU A 149 16.12 0.98 21.42
N GLN A 150 15.22 1.03 22.41
CA GLN A 150 13.78 0.99 22.16
C GLN A 150 13.28 2.24 21.42
N VAL A 151 13.78 3.42 21.80
CA VAL A 151 13.47 4.68 21.10
C VAL A 151 14.00 4.63 19.66
N ALA A 152 15.24 4.18 19.46
CA ALA A 152 15.82 4.03 18.13
C ALA A 152 15.03 3.05 17.26
N ALA A 153 14.60 1.91 17.82
CA ALA A 153 13.76 0.93 17.12
C ALA A 153 12.38 1.50 16.75
N LEU A 154 11.75 2.29 17.63
CA LEU A 154 10.48 2.96 17.33
C LEU A 154 10.63 3.97 16.19
N VAL A 155 11.64 4.84 16.23
CA VAL A 155 11.89 5.82 15.16
C VAL A 155 12.16 5.10 13.83
N ALA A 156 12.97 4.04 13.85
CA ALA A 156 13.25 3.24 12.66
C ALA A 156 11.97 2.59 12.10
N SER A 157 11.17 1.93 12.94
CA SER A 157 9.93 1.27 12.53
C SER A 157 8.88 2.24 11.98
N ARG A 158 8.77 3.44 12.54
CA ARG A 158 7.93 4.52 11.99
C ARG A 158 8.40 4.94 10.60
N GLY A 159 9.69 5.17 10.42
CA GLY A 159 10.27 5.53 9.12
C GLY A 159 10.02 4.44 8.06
N LEU A 160 10.10 3.17 8.46
CA LEU A 160 9.74 2.04 7.60
C LEU A 160 8.24 2.07 7.24
N LEU A 161 7.36 2.25 8.22
CA LEU A 161 5.91 2.27 8.00
C LEU A 161 5.48 3.39 7.03
N GLN A 162 6.03 4.60 7.18
CA GLN A 162 5.73 5.73 6.29
C GLN A 162 6.19 5.47 4.85
N ARG A 163 7.38 4.90 4.66
CA ARG A 163 7.88 4.57 3.32
C ARG A 163 7.08 3.45 2.65
N LEU A 164 6.66 2.44 3.44
CA LEU A 164 5.78 1.38 2.96
C LEU A 164 4.41 1.92 2.56
N LEU A 165 3.85 2.85 3.35
CA LEU A 165 2.59 3.51 3.02
C LEU A 165 2.67 4.26 1.69
N ALA A 166 3.74 5.02 1.47
CA ALA A 166 3.96 5.74 0.21
C ALA A 166 4.06 4.78 -0.99
N ALA A 167 4.79 3.67 -0.83
CA ALA A 167 4.96 2.66 -1.87
C ALA A 167 3.67 1.90 -2.21
N VAL A 168 2.87 1.53 -1.20
CA VAL A 168 1.59 0.85 -1.41
C VAL A 168 0.54 1.84 -1.94
N GLY A 169 0.53 3.08 -1.45
CA GLY A 169 -0.38 4.13 -1.90
C GLY A 169 -0.18 4.48 -3.38
N SER A 170 1.06 4.58 -3.86
CA SER A 170 1.34 4.80 -5.29
C SER A 170 0.86 3.64 -6.17
N LEU A 171 0.97 2.40 -5.68
CA LEU A 171 0.50 1.22 -6.37
C LEU A 171 -1.04 1.19 -6.46
N VAL A 172 -1.75 1.53 -5.39
CA VAL A 172 -3.23 1.68 -5.41
C VAL A 172 -3.66 2.78 -6.36
N ALA A 173 -2.96 3.93 -6.37
CA ALA A 173 -3.21 5.01 -7.32
C ALA A 173 -3.00 4.56 -8.77
N LEU A 174 -1.86 3.93 -9.09
CA LEU A 174 -1.58 3.37 -10.42
C LEU A 174 -2.61 2.32 -10.84
N ALA A 175 -3.05 1.46 -9.93
CA ALA A 175 -4.08 0.46 -10.22
C ALA A 175 -5.43 1.11 -10.56
N THR A 176 -5.81 2.14 -9.79
CA THR A 176 -7.04 2.91 -10.03
C THR A 176 -6.99 3.63 -11.38
N LEU A 177 -5.84 4.24 -11.70
CA LEU A 177 -5.61 4.91 -12.99
C LEU A 177 -5.62 3.93 -14.16
N ALA A 178 -4.93 2.80 -14.04
CA ALA A 178 -4.91 1.75 -15.06
C ALA A 178 -6.31 1.20 -15.32
N LEU A 179 -7.11 1.02 -14.26
CA LEU A 179 -8.50 0.60 -14.36
C LEU A 179 -9.37 1.67 -15.04
N GLY A 180 -9.23 2.94 -14.67
CA GLY A 180 -9.92 4.07 -15.31
C GLY A 180 -9.59 4.17 -16.81
N ALA A 181 -8.32 4.07 -17.18
CA ALA A 181 -7.90 4.04 -18.58
C ALA A 181 -8.48 2.83 -19.34
N ALA A 182 -8.60 1.67 -18.69
CA ALA A 182 -9.24 0.50 -19.31
C ALA A 182 -10.71 0.76 -19.65
N PHE A 183 -11.44 1.48 -18.78
CA PHE A 183 -12.82 1.86 -19.04
C PHE A 183 -12.94 2.89 -20.17
N ALA A 184 -12.10 3.92 -20.18
CA ALA A 184 -12.07 4.92 -21.26
C ALA A 184 -11.81 4.28 -22.63
N VAL A 185 -10.89 3.33 -22.68
CA VAL A 185 -10.60 2.53 -23.87
C VAL A 185 -11.85 1.76 -24.36
N ARG A 186 -12.65 1.16 -23.46
CA ARG A 186 -13.89 0.47 -23.84
C ARG A 186 -14.96 1.42 -24.40
N GLN A 187 -15.06 2.63 -23.85
CA GLN A 187 -16.02 3.64 -24.31
C GLN A 187 -15.70 4.18 -25.71
N SER A 188 -14.42 4.17 -26.10
CA SER A 188 -13.98 4.66 -27.42
C SER A 188 -14.27 3.72 -28.61
N LEU A 189 -14.84 2.53 -28.37
CA LEU A 189 -15.10 1.54 -29.42
C LEU A 189 -16.39 1.86 -30.21
N PRO A 190 -16.37 1.83 -31.56
CA PRO A 190 -17.51 2.25 -32.39
C PRO A 190 -18.76 1.37 -32.31
N THR A 191 -18.60 0.09 -31.94
CA THR A 191 -19.72 -0.83 -31.74
C THR A 191 -20.02 -0.88 -30.25
N PRO A 192 -21.06 -0.18 -29.75
CA PRO A 192 -21.52 -0.39 -28.39
C PRO A 192 -21.94 -1.86 -28.30
N SER A 193 -21.14 -2.66 -27.61
CA SER A 193 -21.60 -3.99 -27.20
C SER A 193 -22.89 -3.77 -26.42
N PRO A 194 -23.98 -4.52 -26.67
CA PRO A 194 -25.29 -4.32 -26.04
C PRO A 194 -25.31 -4.75 -24.56
N GLY A 195 -24.18 -4.62 -23.87
CA GLY A 195 -24.04 -4.86 -22.44
C GLY A 195 -24.25 -3.57 -21.64
N PRO A 196 -24.60 -3.70 -20.35
CA PRO A 196 -24.67 -2.55 -19.46
C PRO A 196 -23.34 -1.81 -19.48
N GLN A 197 -23.36 -0.50 -19.77
CA GLN A 197 -22.15 0.31 -19.65
C GLN A 197 -21.69 0.27 -18.20
N PRO A 198 -20.43 -0.13 -17.92
CA PRO A 198 -19.93 -0.10 -16.55
C PRO A 198 -19.95 1.34 -16.05
N ALA A 199 -20.67 1.56 -14.96
CA ALA A 199 -20.84 2.89 -14.40
C ALA A 199 -19.47 3.43 -13.90
N PRO A 200 -19.20 4.73 -14.02
CA PRO A 200 -18.00 5.39 -13.45
C PRO A 200 -17.77 5.07 -11.96
N GLN A 201 -18.86 4.70 -11.27
CA GLN A 201 -18.89 4.26 -9.88
C GLN A 201 -17.94 3.08 -9.60
N THR A 202 -17.68 2.18 -10.55
CA THR A 202 -16.81 1.02 -10.33
C THR A 202 -15.35 1.42 -10.04
N VAL A 203 -14.83 2.46 -10.70
CA VAL A 203 -13.46 2.95 -10.45
C VAL A 203 -13.34 3.55 -9.05
N LEU A 204 -14.35 4.31 -8.62
CA LEU A 204 -14.40 4.89 -7.29
C LEU A 204 -14.51 3.82 -6.20
N ILE A 205 -15.34 2.79 -6.42
CA ILE A 205 -15.45 1.65 -5.50
C ILE A 205 -14.12 0.91 -5.40
N PHE A 206 -13.43 0.68 -6.52
CA PHE A 206 -12.13 0.01 -6.53
C PHE A 206 -11.04 0.81 -5.80
N GLY A 207 -10.89 2.09 -6.13
CA GLY A 207 -9.92 2.97 -5.46
C GLY A 207 -10.23 3.15 -3.97
N GLY A 208 -11.53 3.25 -3.62
CA GLY A 208 -12.01 3.31 -2.25
C GLY A 208 -11.71 2.02 -1.46
N ALA A 209 -12.02 0.85 -2.04
CA ALA A 209 -11.74 -0.44 -1.43
C ALA A 209 -10.22 -0.67 -1.23
N GLY A 210 -9.41 -0.33 -2.24
CA GLY A 210 -7.95 -0.39 -2.14
C GLY A 210 -7.42 0.51 -1.02
N SER A 211 -7.90 1.75 -0.95
CA SER A 211 -7.51 2.70 0.10
C SER A 211 -7.96 2.23 1.49
N MET A 212 -9.15 1.66 1.61
CA MET A 212 -9.67 1.09 2.85
C MET A 212 -8.83 -0.09 3.33
N LEU A 213 -8.42 -0.99 2.43
CA LEU A 213 -7.52 -2.10 2.76
C LEU A 213 -6.17 -1.60 3.29
N VAL A 214 -5.59 -0.59 2.63
CA VAL A 214 -4.34 0.03 3.10
C VAL A 214 -4.54 0.67 4.48
N ALA A 215 -5.65 1.37 4.70
CA ALA A 215 -5.97 1.96 6.00
C ALA A 215 -6.14 0.91 7.10
N LEU A 216 -6.76 -0.24 6.80
CA LEU A 216 -6.91 -1.35 7.74
C LEU A 216 -5.58 -2.03 8.10
N ALA A 217 -4.61 -2.05 7.18
CA ALA A 217 -3.26 -2.56 7.46
C ALA A 217 -2.42 -1.53 8.22
N TYR A 218 -2.45 -0.26 7.80
CA TYR A 218 -1.65 0.82 8.36
C TYR A 218 -2.14 1.28 9.74
N GLY A 219 -3.46 1.43 9.91
CA GLY A 219 -4.07 1.99 11.12
C GLY A 219 -3.65 1.29 12.40
N PRO A 220 -3.83 -0.04 12.52
CA PRO A 220 -3.40 -0.81 13.68
C PRO A 220 -1.89 -0.77 13.95
N ALA A 221 -1.06 -0.69 12.91
CA ALA A 221 0.40 -0.57 13.06
C ALA A 221 0.77 0.82 13.61
N ALA A 222 0.16 1.87 13.06
CA ALA A 222 0.37 3.25 13.51
C ALA A 222 -0.11 3.46 14.95
N THR A 223 -1.26 2.90 15.32
CA THR A 223 -1.77 2.99 16.71
C THR A 223 -0.89 2.22 17.68
N ALA A 224 -0.40 1.03 17.32
CA ALA A 224 0.52 0.26 18.16
C ALA A 224 1.83 1.04 18.42
N LEU A 225 2.41 1.65 17.39
CA LEU A 225 3.61 2.50 17.54
C LEU A 225 3.35 3.72 18.42
N ARG A 226 2.22 4.41 18.23
CA ARG A 226 1.84 5.56 19.07
C ARG A 226 1.66 5.17 20.53
N ASN A 227 0.96 4.07 20.79
CA ASN A 227 0.75 3.58 22.16
C ASN A 227 2.07 3.19 22.82
N ARG A 228 3.00 2.56 22.08
CA ARG A 228 4.31 2.22 22.62
C ARG A 228 5.19 3.45 22.85
N GLY A 229 5.16 4.42 21.94
CA GLY A 229 5.84 5.71 22.11
C GLY A 229 5.37 6.46 23.35
N ARG A 230 4.05 6.55 23.56
CA ARG A 230 3.48 7.16 24.78
C ARG A 230 3.94 6.47 26.05
N ARG A 231 3.86 5.14 26.11
CA ARG A 231 4.37 4.36 27.25
C ARG A 231 5.84 4.63 27.52
N LEU A 232 6.67 4.70 26.49
CA LEU A 232 8.10 5.03 26.62
C LEU A 232 8.33 6.45 27.14
N CYS A 233 7.55 7.44 26.69
CA CYS A 233 7.60 8.78 27.24
C CYS A 233 7.20 8.81 28.72
N ASP A 234 6.13 8.10 29.09
CA ASP A 234 5.67 8.01 30.48
C ASP A 234 6.70 7.28 31.38
N GLU A 235 7.38 6.25 30.86
CA GLU A 235 8.45 5.50 31.55
C GLU A 235 9.79 6.28 31.66
N LEU A 236 10.04 7.25 30.78
CA LEU A 236 11.27 8.06 30.75
C LEU A 236 11.12 9.38 31.52
N PHE A 237 9.92 9.95 31.50
CA PHE A 237 9.61 11.26 32.06
C PHE A 237 8.35 11.18 32.93
N PRO A 238 8.44 10.55 34.12
CA PRO A 238 7.32 10.45 35.06
C PRO A 238 7.04 11.83 35.69
N VAL A 239 6.18 12.62 35.05
CA VAL A 239 5.80 13.98 35.52
C VAL A 239 5.18 13.96 36.92
N HIS A 240 4.56 12.85 37.31
CA HIS A 240 3.88 12.68 38.59
C HIS A 240 4.82 12.51 39.79
N GLU A 241 6.12 12.29 39.56
CA GLU A 241 7.13 12.14 40.63
C GLU A 241 7.83 13.47 40.98
N ALA A 242 7.53 14.55 40.25
CA ALA A 242 8.13 15.86 40.47
C ALA A 242 7.20 16.78 41.28
N ASP A 243 7.64 17.21 42.47
CA ASP A 243 6.87 18.12 43.34
C ASP A 243 7.20 19.61 43.10
N GLU A 244 8.30 19.93 42.41
CA GLU A 244 8.74 21.31 42.13
C GLU A 244 8.28 21.82 40.76
N ALA A 245 7.71 23.02 40.71
CA ALA A 245 7.15 23.61 39.48
C ALA A 245 8.18 23.76 38.34
N GLU A 246 9.44 24.10 38.65
CA GLU A 246 10.51 24.20 37.65
C GLU A 246 10.92 22.82 37.10
N ALA A 247 10.95 21.80 37.95
CA ALA A 247 11.22 20.42 37.55
C ALA A 247 10.10 19.87 36.66
N ILE A 248 8.83 20.17 37.00
CA ILE A 248 7.67 19.80 36.19
C ILE A 248 7.76 20.41 34.79
N LEU A 249 8.07 21.71 34.67
CA LEU A 249 8.18 22.40 33.38
C LEU A 249 9.30 21.80 32.52
N ARG A 250 10.48 21.53 33.10
CA ARG A 250 11.61 20.95 32.38
C ARG A 250 11.32 19.53 31.89
N ILE A 251 10.74 18.68 32.73
CA ILE A 251 10.34 17.32 32.37
C ILE A 251 9.27 17.33 31.28
N ALA A 252 8.32 18.26 31.35
CA ALA A 252 7.28 18.44 30.33
C ALA A 252 7.86 18.89 28.98
N GLU A 253 8.85 19.79 28.97
CA GLU A 253 9.52 20.24 27.75
C GLU A 253 10.32 19.11 27.08
N ASP A 254 11.09 18.35 27.87
CA ASP A 254 11.86 17.21 27.38
C ASP A 254 10.95 16.08 26.87
N ARG A 255 9.82 15.86 27.55
CA ARG A 255 8.76 14.96 27.08
C ARG A 255 8.19 15.43 25.74
N ASN A 256 7.84 16.71 25.60
CA ASN A 256 7.29 17.25 24.35
C ASN A 256 8.28 17.11 23.19
N LYS A 257 9.58 17.39 23.44
CA LYS A 257 10.65 17.16 22.45
C LYS A 257 10.72 15.68 22.04
N LEU A 258 10.66 14.76 23.00
CA LEU A 258 10.67 13.33 22.70
C LEU A 258 9.40 12.89 21.94
N GLU A 259 8.22 13.36 22.33
CA GLU A 259 6.96 13.09 21.65
C GLU A 259 6.96 13.61 20.21
N GLN A 260 7.55 14.79 19.98
CA GLN A 260 7.75 15.36 18.65
C GLN A 260 8.72 14.53 17.80
N LEU A 261 9.83 14.07 18.39
CA LEU A 261 10.81 13.19 17.72
C LEU A 261 10.24 11.81 17.39
N LEU A 262 9.48 11.23 18.31
CA LEU A 262 8.73 9.98 18.10
C LEU A 262 7.53 10.20 17.16
N GLY A 263 7.18 11.46 16.91
CA GLY A 263 6.06 11.93 16.10
C GLY A 263 4.70 11.49 16.66
N VAL A 264 4.59 11.30 17.97
CA VAL A 264 3.34 10.91 18.64
C VAL A 264 2.22 11.90 18.29
N ASP A 265 2.56 13.18 18.15
CA ASP A 265 1.64 14.27 17.81
C ASP A 265 1.43 14.49 16.31
N ARG A 266 2.19 13.84 15.44
CA ARG A 266 1.94 13.96 13.99
C ARG A 266 0.66 13.22 13.63
N THR A 267 -0.35 14.01 13.26
CA THR A 267 -1.63 13.55 12.72
C THR A 267 -1.40 12.87 11.36
N VAL A 268 -2.13 11.78 11.11
CA VAL A 268 -2.05 11.00 9.86
C VAL A 268 -2.38 11.87 8.64
N VAL A 269 -3.16 12.92 8.86
CA VAL A 269 -3.60 13.89 7.84
C VAL A 269 -2.44 14.68 7.25
N THR A 270 -1.44 15.06 8.05
CA THR A 270 -0.30 15.86 7.58
C THR A 270 0.60 15.07 6.63
N ASP A 271 0.82 13.78 6.95
CA ASP A 271 1.58 12.88 6.07
C ASP A 271 0.81 12.59 4.77
N LEU A 272 -0.53 12.50 4.82
CA LEU A 272 -1.38 12.36 3.63
C LEU A 272 -1.35 13.62 2.76
N GLN A 273 -1.38 14.82 3.36
CA GLN A 273 -1.31 16.08 2.61
C GLN A 273 -0.04 16.19 1.77
N THR A 274 1.12 15.78 2.31
CA THR A 274 2.38 15.78 1.57
C THR A 274 2.38 14.76 0.43
N GLY A 275 1.79 13.58 0.64
CA GLY A 275 1.60 12.59 -0.42
C GLY A 275 0.68 13.09 -1.55
N LEU A 276 -0.38 13.81 -1.18
CA LEU A 276 -1.36 14.38 -2.11
C LEU A 276 -0.77 15.52 -2.94
N THR A 277 0.18 16.30 -2.39
CA THR A 277 0.86 17.37 -3.16
C THR A 277 1.74 16.78 -4.26
N ILE A 278 2.35 15.62 -4.02
CA ILE A 278 3.23 14.94 -4.99
C ILE A 278 2.41 14.19 -6.04
N LEU A 279 1.31 13.55 -5.63
CA LEU A 279 0.42 12.81 -6.54
C LEU A 279 -0.59 13.70 -7.26
N GLY A 280 -0.83 14.92 -6.76
CA GLY A 280 -1.79 15.89 -7.29
C GLY A 280 -1.64 16.12 -8.81
N PRO A 281 -0.44 16.38 -9.34
CA PRO A 281 -0.24 16.55 -10.78
C PRO A 281 -0.58 15.31 -11.62
N LEU A 282 -0.35 14.10 -11.10
CA LEU A 282 -0.69 12.84 -11.77
C LEU A 282 -2.20 12.60 -11.77
N VAL A 283 -2.87 12.87 -10.64
CA VAL A 283 -4.33 12.79 -10.53
C VAL A 283 -4.99 13.83 -11.42
N ALA A 284 -4.47 15.06 -11.44
CA ALA A 284 -4.96 16.13 -12.30
C ALA A 284 -4.76 15.83 -13.79
N SER A 285 -3.59 15.29 -14.18
CA SER A 285 -3.33 14.91 -15.58
C SER A 285 -4.20 13.74 -16.03
N ALA A 286 -4.43 12.76 -15.16
CA ALA A 286 -5.36 11.67 -15.43
C ALA A 286 -6.81 12.14 -15.50
N ALA A 287 -7.24 13.02 -14.58
CA ALA A 287 -8.57 13.62 -14.61
C ALA A 287 -8.78 14.45 -15.88
N ALA A 288 -7.78 15.23 -16.30
CA ALA A 288 -7.79 15.99 -17.54
C ALA A 288 -7.90 15.08 -18.77
N SER A 289 -7.26 13.90 -18.76
CA SER A 289 -7.39 12.92 -19.85
C SER A 289 -8.74 12.19 -19.90
N LEU A 290 -9.52 12.25 -18.81
CA LEU A 290 -10.84 11.62 -18.69
C LEU A 290 -11.99 12.62 -18.94
N LEU A 291 -11.69 13.92 -19.01
CA LEU A 291 -12.67 14.94 -19.40
C LEU A 291 -12.76 14.98 -20.94
N PRO A 292 -13.98 14.93 -21.51
CA PRO A 292 -14.15 15.19 -22.94
C PRO A 292 -13.74 16.64 -23.26
N PRO A 293 -13.27 16.91 -24.50
CA PRO A 293 -12.96 18.26 -24.95
C PRO A 293 -14.20 19.17 -24.95
#